data_AF-A0A8J3G8D3-F1
#
_entry.id   AF-A0A8J3G8D3-F1
#
_cell.length_a   1.000
_cell.length_b   1.000
_cell.length_c   1.000
_cell.angle_alpha   90.00
_cell.angle_beta   90.00
_cell.angle_gamma   90.00
#
_symmetry.space_group_name_H-M   'P 1'
#
loop_
_entity.id
_entity.type
_entity.pdbx_description
1 polymer ?
#
loop_
_entity_poly.entity_id
_entity_poly.type
_entity_poly.pdbx_seq_one_letter_code
_entity_poly.pdbx_strand_id
1 'polypeptide(L)'
;MEESCFKGAKYQSDKVSQRIQADNAHLNNQTTPQLNKYNVKQKNPKPLAYTPSGDQQPMKQLDSLNQVAEFHQTFKHPVLEVPMIPSEDRSRLRVALLAEELKELEVAILQNDIVEVADALCDLQYVLSGAVLEFGLGDKFVDLFNEVQRSNMSKACNSLEEAEATMQHYKDKGVNCHFKEDGGKFLVYRTSDNKTLKNINYSPADLVSIINQDSNLKPKS
;
A
#
# COMPACT_ATOMS: atom_id res chain seq x y z
N MET A 1 4.09 7.94 -33.34
CA MET A 1 3.55 7.89 -31.97
C MET A 1 4.43 7.08 -31.02
N GLU A 2 5.72 6.81 -31.35
CA GLU A 2 6.64 6.02 -30.52
C GLU A 2 7.81 6.84 -29.92
N GLU A 3 7.99 8.11 -30.31
CA GLU A 3 9.09 8.95 -29.80
C GLU A 3 8.77 9.79 -28.55
N SER A 4 7.49 9.90 -28.14
CA SER A 4 7.11 10.75 -26.99
C SER A 4 7.25 10.07 -25.63
N CYS A 5 7.14 8.74 -25.56
CA CYS A 5 7.24 7.99 -24.30
C CYS A 5 8.70 7.83 -23.83
N PHE A 6 9.66 7.65 -24.76
CA PHE A 6 11.06 7.38 -24.42
C PHE A 6 11.95 8.62 -24.22
N LYS A 7 11.60 9.77 -24.80
CA LYS A 7 12.30 11.05 -24.52
C LYS A 7 11.97 11.58 -23.12
N GLY A 8 10.81 11.23 -22.56
CA GLY A 8 10.45 11.54 -21.17
C GLY A 8 11.33 10.80 -20.17
N ALA A 9 11.41 9.46 -20.25
CA ALA A 9 12.10 8.64 -19.25
C ALA A 9 13.59 8.95 -19.07
N LYS A 10 14.33 9.25 -20.15
CA LYS A 10 15.78 9.55 -20.10
C LYS A 10 16.08 11.02 -19.78
N TYR A 11 15.19 11.94 -20.14
CA TYR A 11 15.32 13.36 -19.80
C TYR A 11 14.96 13.65 -18.33
N GLN A 12 14.04 12.85 -17.76
CA GLN A 12 13.68 12.94 -16.35
C GLN A 12 14.76 12.31 -15.45
N SER A 13 15.41 11.20 -15.82
CA SER A 13 16.47 10.60 -14.97
C SER A 13 17.66 11.52 -14.71
N ASP A 14 18.06 12.30 -15.72
CA ASP A 14 19.24 13.17 -15.65
C ASP A 14 18.94 14.47 -14.89
N LYS A 15 17.71 15.00 -14.99
CA LYS A 15 17.25 16.15 -14.21
C LYS A 15 16.93 15.80 -12.76
N VAL A 16 16.38 14.61 -12.52
CA VAL A 16 16.05 14.09 -11.18
C VAL A 16 17.33 13.82 -10.39
N SER A 17 18.40 13.28 -11.00
CA SER A 17 19.69 13.10 -10.31
C SER A 17 20.35 14.43 -9.88
N GLN A 18 20.18 15.51 -10.67
CA GLN A 18 20.72 16.83 -10.34
C GLN A 18 19.83 17.60 -9.32
N ARG A 19 18.50 17.39 -9.32
CA ARG A 19 17.58 17.96 -8.32
C ARG A 19 17.62 17.24 -6.98
N ILE A 20 17.75 15.92 -6.96
CA ILE A 20 17.90 15.13 -5.72
C ILE A 20 19.18 15.52 -4.96
N GLN A 21 20.25 15.95 -5.64
CA GLN A 21 21.45 16.49 -4.98
C GLN A 21 21.21 17.88 -4.35
N ALA A 22 20.31 18.69 -4.91
CA ALA A 22 19.95 20.00 -4.37
C ALA A 22 18.90 19.92 -3.25
N ASP A 23 17.94 19.00 -3.35
CA ASP A 23 16.81 18.88 -2.42
C ASP A 23 17.15 18.09 -1.15
N ASN A 24 18.10 17.14 -1.22
CA ASN A 24 18.62 16.45 -0.03
C ASN A 24 19.39 17.37 0.92
N ALA A 25 19.89 18.51 0.44
CA ALA A 25 20.47 19.54 1.30
C ALA A 25 19.41 20.35 2.07
N HIS A 26 18.15 20.36 1.59
CA HIS A 26 17.05 21.14 2.18
C HIS A 26 16.12 20.33 3.11
N LEU A 27 16.03 19.00 2.92
CA LEU A 27 15.13 18.13 3.69
C LEU A 27 15.55 17.88 5.15
N ASN A 28 16.79 18.18 5.54
CA ASN A 28 17.25 17.99 6.93
C ASN A 28 16.75 19.04 7.93
N ASN A 29 15.86 19.98 7.55
CA ASN A 29 15.50 21.11 8.42
C ASN A 29 14.03 21.55 8.44
N GLN A 30 13.06 20.75 8.00
CA GLN A 30 11.64 21.16 8.07
C GLN A 30 10.75 20.12 8.75
N THR A 31 10.48 20.43 10.02
CA THR A 31 9.43 19.89 10.89
C THR A 31 8.07 19.82 10.20
N THR A 32 7.41 18.67 10.31
CA THR A 32 6.04 18.37 9.86
C THR A 32 5.01 19.32 10.47
N PRO A 33 4.14 19.97 9.67
CA PRO A 33 2.84 20.38 10.19
C PRO A 33 1.66 20.13 9.23
N GLN A 34 0.69 19.35 9.74
CA GLN A 34 -0.76 19.62 9.64
C GLN A 34 -1.48 19.30 8.31
N LEU A 35 -1.91 18.04 8.15
CA LEU A 35 -3.03 17.63 7.27
C LEU A 35 -4.43 18.11 7.77
N ASN A 36 -4.50 18.97 8.78
CA ASN A 36 -5.71 19.25 9.56
C ASN A 36 -6.54 20.47 9.08
N LYS A 37 -6.55 20.83 7.79
CA LYS A 37 -7.27 22.03 7.30
C LYS A 37 -8.36 21.80 6.26
N TYR A 38 -8.61 20.57 5.80
CA TYR A 38 -9.56 20.36 4.70
C TYR A 38 -10.96 20.00 5.21
N ASN A 39 -11.71 21.05 5.56
CA ASN A 39 -13.13 21.00 5.86
C ASN A 39 -13.93 21.27 4.56
N VAL A 40 -13.83 20.37 3.58
CA VAL A 40 -14.73 20.43 2.41
C VAL A 40 -16.03 19.75 2.81
N LYS A 41 -17.14 20.50 2.82
CA LYS A 41 -18.51 19.97 3.02
C LYS A 41 -18.94 19.15 1.80
N GLN A 42 -18.24 18.06 1.48
CA GLN A 42 -18.74 17.07 0.55
C GLN A 42 -19.71 16.17 1.32
N LYS A 43 -20.94 16.01 0.81
CA LYS A 43 -21.84 14.96 1.28
C LYS A 43 -21.25 13.64 0.80
N ASN A 44 -20.26 13.12 1.53
CA ASN A 44 -19.72 11.80 1.23
C ASN A 44 -20.86 10.80 1.39
N PRO A 45 -21.21 10.05 0.32
CA PRO A 45 -22.21 9.00 0.44
C PRO A 45 -21.76 8.05 1.56
N LYS A 46 -22.73 7.53 2.35
CA LYS A 46 -22.42 6.52 3.35
C LYS A 46 -21.62 5.40 2.66
N PRO A 47 -20.45 5.01 3.17
CA PRO A 47 -19.69 3.92 2.57
C PRO A 47 -20.58 2.69 2.52
N LEU A 48 -20.78 2.16 1.32
CA LEU A 48 -21.48 0.88 1.16
C LEU A 48 -20.62 -0.16 1.88
N ALA A 49 -21.21 -0.87 2.84
CA ALA A 49 -20.60 -2.09 3.32
C ALA A 49 -20.46 -3.03 2.11
N TYR A 50 -19.26 -3.55 1.86
CA TYR A 50 -19.08 -4.55 0.82
C TYR A 50 -19.79 -5.83 1.29
N THR A 51 -21.02 -6.01 0.83
CA THR A 51 -21.71 -7.28 0.85
C THR A 51 -21.64 -7.81 -0.58
N PRO A 52 -20.98 -8.97 -0.82
CA PRO A 52 -21.19 -9.66 -2.08
C PRO A 52 -22.65 -10.14 -2.09
N SER A 53 -23.56 -9.29 -2.55
CA SER A 53 -24.90 -9.69 -2.93
C SER A 53 -24.78 -10.60 -4.16
N GLY A 54 -25.61 -11.63 -4.24
CA GLY A 54 -25.50 -12.74 -5.20
C GLY A 54 -25.55 -12.36 -6.69
N ASP A 55 -25.72 -11.08 -7.03
CA ASP A 55 -25.82 -10.57 -8.40
C ASP A 55 -24.65 -9.67 -8.83
N GLN A 56 -23.71 -9.32 -7.94
CA GLN A 56 -22.51 -8.57 -8.34
C GLN A 56 -21.41 -9.53 -8.78
N GLN A 57 -21.03 -9.46 -10.07
CA GLN A 57 -19.86 -10.16 -10.57
C GLN A 57 -18.63 -9.75 -9.73
N PRO A 58 -17.78 -10.71 -9.31
CA PRO A 58 -16.58 -10.40 -8.56
C PRO A 58 -15.71 -9.42 -9.36
N MET A 59 -15.04 -8.51 -8.65
CA MET A 59 -14.08 -7.61 -9.29
C MET A 59 -13.02 -8.44 -10.01
N LYS A 60 -12.66 -8.01 -11.23
CA LYS A 60 -11.58 -8.64 -11.97
C LYS A 60 -10.27 -8.47 -11.19
N GLN A 61 -9.48 -9.53 -11.14
CA GLN A 61 -8.14 -9.47 -10.55
C GLN A 61 -7.20 -8.69 -11.48
N LEU A 62 -6.47 -7.74 -10.91
CA LEU A 62 -5.40 -7.03 -11.60
C LEU A 62 -4.15 -7.92 -11.67
N ASP A 63 -3.57 -8.05 -12.86
CA ASP A 63 -2.36 -8.83 -13.11
C ASP A 63 -1.10 -7.94 -13.19
N SER A 64 -0.99 -6.99 -12.26
CA SER A 64 0.02 -5.91 -12.35
C SER A 64 1.45 -6.41 -12.29
N LEU A 65 1.74 -7.46 -11.50
CA LEU A 65 3.11 -7.98 -11.38
C LEU A 65 3.60 -8.57 -12.71
N ASN A 66 2.78 -9.36 -13.41
CA ASN A 66 3.18 -9.96 -14.67
C ASN A 66 3.27 -8.91 -15.79
N GLN A 67 2.34 -7.95 -15.84
CA GLN A 67 2.40 -6.84 -16.81
C GLN A 67 3.67 -5.99 -16.64
N VAL A 68 4.05 -5.67 -15.39
CA VAL A 68 5.27 -4.91 -15.12
C VAL A 68 6.53 -5.76 -15.30
N ALA A 69 6.47 -7.07 -15.05
CA ALA A 69 7.57 -7.98 -15.35
C ALA A 69 7.85 -8.06 -16.86
N GLU A 70 6.80 -8.14 -17.69
CA GLU A 70 6.92 -8.05 -19.16
C GLU A 70 7.54 -6.72 -19.60
N PHE A 71 7.11 -5.60 -19.00
CA PHE A 71 7.71 -4.29 -19.22
C PHE A 71 9.21 -4.27 -18.83
N HIS A 72 9.58 -4.74 -17.64
CA HIS A 72 10.99 -4.82 -17.23
C HIS A 72 11.82 -5.71 -18.17
N GLN A 73 11.30 -6.87 -18.61
CA GLN A 73 11.99 -7.74 -19.56
C GLN A 73 12.19 -7.09 -20.94
N THR A 74 11.18 -6.35 -21.40
CA THR A 74 11.21 -5.61 -22.67
C THR A 74 12.24 -4.49 -22.61
N PHE A 75 12.21 -3.67 -21.55
CA PHE A 75 13.06 -2.49 -21.40
C PHE A 75 14.36 -2.72 -20.62
N LYS A 76 14.69 -3.99 -20.34
CA LYS A 76 15.93 -4.42 -19.68
C LYS A 76 16.12 -3.81 -18.29
N HIS A 77 15.03 -3.70 -17.53
CA HIS A 77 15.07 -3.39 -16.11
C HIS A 77 15.20 -4.67 -15.27
N PRO A 78 15.80 -4.60 -14.07
CA PRO A 78 15.99 -5.76 -13.22
C PRO A 78 14.67 -6.40 -12.78
N VAL A 79 14.68 -7.72 -12.72
CA VAL A 79 13.71 -8.56 -12.01
C VAL A 79 14.57 -9.55 -11.24
N LEU A 80 14.52 -9.52 -9.92
CA LEU A 80 15.32 -10.42 -9.09
C LEU A 80 14.51 -11.66 -8.76
N GLU A 81 15.17 -12.81 -8.70
CA GLU A 81 14.51 -14.10 -8.40
C GLU A 81 14.43 -14.37 -6.89
N VAL A 82 15.32 -13.74 -6.11
CA VAL A 82 15.46 -14.00 -4.67
C VAL A 82 15.22 -12.72 -3.89
N PRO A 83 14.45 -12.76 -2.79
CA PRO A 83 14.26 -11.60 -1.91
C PRO A 83 15.60 -11.03 -1.45
N MET A 84 15.87 -9.77 -1.79
CA MET A 84 17.07 -9.07 -1.37
C MET A 84 16.91 -7.56 -1.40
N ILE A 85 17.85 -6.86 -0.76
CA ILE A 85 18.01 -5.41 -0.92
C ILE A 85 18.89 -5.17 -2.15
N PRO A 86 18.41 -4.47 -3.18
CA PRO A 86 19.21 -4.09 -4.35
C PRO A 86 20.36 -3.13 -4.00
N SER A 87 21.14 -2.73 -5.00
CA SER A 87 22.13 -1.66 -4.77
C SER A 87 21.44 -0.37 -4.34
N GLU A 88 22.17 0.46 -3.59
CA GLU A 88 21.67 1.72 -3.05
C GLU A 88 21.03 2.61 -4.12
N ASP A 89 21.65 2.71 -5.30
CA ASP A 89 21.10 3.47 -6.42
C ASP A 89 19.76 2.93 -6.93
N ARG A 90 19.60 1.60 -6.99
CA ARG A 90 18.33 0.98 -7.38
C ARG A 90 17.26 1.17 -6.32
N SER A 91 17.60 0.97 -5.05
CA SER A 91 16.67 1.21 -3.93
C SER A 91 16.22 2.66 -3.89
N ARG A 92 17.15 3.61 -4.07
CA ARG A 92 16.85 5.05 -4.13
C ARG A 92 15.96 5.40 -5.31
N LEU A 93 16.22 4.84 -6.49
CA LEU A 93 15.35 5.03 -7.65
C LEU A 93 13.93 4.56 -7.36
N ARG A 94 13.75 3.38 -6.76
CA ARG A 94 12.42 2.85 -6.48
C ARG A 94 11.65 3.66 -5.44
N VAL A 95 12.33 4.15 -4.41
CA VAL A 95 11.74 5.08 -3.44
C VAL A 95 11.37 6.41 -4.11
N ALA A 96 12.23 6.94 -4.99
CA ALA A 96 11.97 8.20 -5.69
C ALA A 96 10.72 8.11 -6.58
N LEU A 97 10.59 7.05 -7.38
CA LEU A 97 9.40 6.83 -8.23
C LEU A 97 8.12 6.73 -7.39
N LEU A 98 8.13 5.95 -6.31
CA LEU A 98 6.97 5.86 -5.39
C LEU A 98 6.59 7.20 -4.77
N ALA A 99 7.58 8.03 -4.41
CA ALA A 99 7.35 9.33 -3.82
C ALA A 99 6.81 10.35 -4.84
N GLU A 100 7.24 10.25 -6.10
CA GLU A 100 6.74 11.06 -7.21
C GLU A 100 5.25 10.80 -7.44
N GLU A 101 4.83 9.55 -7.67
CA GLU A 101 3.42 9.22 -7.92
C GLU A 101 2.51 9.53 -6.71
N LEU A 102 3.03 9.36 -5.48
CA LEU A 102 2.30 9.78 -4.28
C LEU A 102 2.06 11.29 -4.27
N LYS A 103 3.02 12.09 -4.76
CA LYS A 103 2.87 13.54 -4.81
C LYS A 103 1.83 13.95 -5.84
N GLU A 104 1.77 13.26 -6.98
CA GLU A 104 0.73 13.48 -7.99
C GLU A 104 -0.65 13.15 -7.44
N LEU A 105 -0.79 12.03 -6.71
CA LEU A 105 -2.04 11.69 -6.01
C LEU A 105 -2.48 12.79 -5.03
N GLU A 106 -1.56 13.33 -4.21
CA GLU A 106 -1.87 14.44 -3.30
C GLU A 106 -2.41 15.66 -4.07
N VAL A 107 -1.77 16.03 -5.19
CA VAL A 107 -2.17 17.17 -6.02
C VAL A 107 -3.55 16.93 -6.64
N ALA A 108 -3.79 15.75 -7.20
CA ALA A 108 -5.06 15.38 -7.82
C ALA A 108 -6.21 15.42 -6.80
N ILE A 109 -6.00 14.93 -5.58
CA ILE A 109 -6.97 15.02 -4.48
C ILE A 109 -7.24 16.49 -4.12
N LEU A 110 -6.20 17.32 -4.00
CA LEU A 110 -6.35 18.75 -3.69
C LEU A 110 -7.13 19.51 -4.76
N GLN A 111 -7.01 19.09 -6.01
CA GLN A 111 -7.73 19.65 -7.15
C GLN A 111 -9.14 19.07 -7.31
N ASN A 112 -9.49 18.04 -6.53
CA ASN A 112 -10.75 17.30 -6.65
C ASN A 112 -10.95 16.76 -8.09
N ASP A 113 -9.87 16.27 -8.69
CA ASP A 113 -9.86 15.70 -10.04
C ASP A 113 -9.82 14.17 -9.98
N ILE A 114 -10.96 13.54 -10.25
CA ILE A 114 -11.07 12.07 -10.17
C ILE A 114 -10.32 11.35 -11.30
N VAL A 115 -10.08 12.01 -12.43
CA VAL A 115 -9.35 11.41 -13.56
C VAL A 115 -7.87 11.35 -13.20
N GLU A 116 -7.32 12.45 -12.71
CA GLU A 116 -5.91 12.51 -12.26
C GLU A 116 -5.70 11.64 -11.00
N VAL A 117 -6.70 11.49 -10.14
CA VAL A 117 -6.63 10.51 -9.03
C VAL A 117 -6.55 9.09 -9.56
N ALA A 118 -7.32 8.76 -10.61
CA ALA A 118 -7.27 7.43 -11.20
C ALA A 118 -5.92 7.15 -11.87
N ASP A 119 -5.36 8.15 -12.56
CA ASP A 119 -4.04 8.09 -13.20
C ASP A 119 -2.94 7.83 -12.16
N ALA A 120 -2.84 8.70 -11.15
CA ALA A 120 -1.83 8.57 -10.08
C ALA A 120 -1.96 7.26 -9.28
N LEU A 121 -3.18 6.72 -9.10
CA LEU A 121 -3.37 5.41 -8.47
C LEU A 121 -2.90 4.25 -9.37
N CYS A 122 -3.09 4.34 -10.69
CA CYS A 122 -2.57 3.37 -11.63
C CYS A 122 -1.03 3.39 -11.65
N ASP A 123 -0.45 4.58 -11.67
CA ASP A 123 1.00 4.76 -11.70
C ASP A 123 1.66 4.32 -10.39
N LEU A 124 1.08 4.66 -9.23
CA LEU A 124 1.49 4.11 -7.93
C LEU A 124 1.52 2.59 -7.93
N GLN A 125 0.49 1.94 -8.47
CA GLN A 125 0.46 0.48 -8.57
C GLN A 125 1.53 -0.04 -9.54
N TYR A 126 1.79 0.66 -10.64
CA TYR A 126 2.79 0.28 -11.63
C TYR A 126 4.21 0.34 -11.05
N VAL A 127 4.56 1.46 -10.38
CA VAL A 127 5.88 1.65 -9.76
C VAL A 127 6.06 0.77 -8.53
N LEU A 128 4.98 0.48 -7.78
CA LEU A 128 4.98 -0.49 -6.69
C LEU A 128 5.31 -1.89 -7.20
N SER A 129 4.62 -2.35 -8.25
CA SER A 129 4.92 -3.64 -8.88
C SER A 129 6.38 -3.71 -9.35
N GLY A 130 6.91 -2.63 -9.93
CA GLY A 130 8.32 -2.55 -10.31
C GLY A 130 9.28 -2.65 -9.12
N ALA A 131 8.92 -2.06 -7.97
CA ALA A 131 9.69 -2.21 -6.73
C ALA A 131 9.63 -3.65 -6.18
N VAL A 132 8.46 -4.28 -6.16
CA VAL A 132 8.31 -5.69 -5.74
C VAL A 132 9.24 -6.61 -6.54
N LEU A 133 9.26 -6.44 -7.87
CA LEU A 133 10.09 -7.24 -8.77
C LEU A 133 11.60 -6.98 -8.55
N GLU A 134 12.00 -5.73 -8.34
CA GLU A 134 13.40 -5.41 -8.11
C GLU A 134 13.91 -5.80 -6.73
N PHE A 135 13.04 -5.99 -5.75
CA PHE A 135 13.42 -6.53 -4.44
C PHE A 135 13.32 -8.06 -4.39
N GLY A 136 13.03 -8.72 -5.52
CA GLY A 136 12.95 -10.17 -5.63
C GLY A 136 11.75 -10.77 -4.89
N LEU A 137 10.67 -10.01 -4.77
CA LEU A 137 9.48 -10.41 -4.03
C LEU A 137 8.34 -10.89 -4.96
N GLY A 138 8.53 -10.88 -6.28
CA GLY A 138 7.47 -11.17 -7.27
C GLY A 138 6.67 -12.43 -6.96
N ASP A 139 7.34 -13.58 -6.88
CA ASP A 139 6.69 -14.89 -6.65
C ASP A 139 6.04 -15.01 -5.26
N LYS A 140 6.53 -14.25 -4.28
CA LYS A 140 6.06 -14.29 -2.89
C LYS A 140 5.02 -13.22 -2.58
N PHE A 141 4.82 -12.24 -3.46
CA PHE A 141 4.07 -11.04 -3.13
C PHE A 141 2.60 -11.33 -2.86
N VAL A 142 2.01 -12.29 -3.59
CA VAL A 142 0.64 -12.75 -3.36
C VAL A 142 0.49 -13.33 -1.94
N ASP A 143 1.41 -14.19 -1.50
CA ASP A 143 1.37 -14.78 -0.17
C ASP A 143 1.59 -13.73 0.93
N LEU A 144 2.54 -12.82 0.71
CA LEU A 144 2.79 -11.69 1.62
C LEU A 144 1.54 -10.81 1.76
N PHE A 145 0.89 -10.45 0.65
CA PHE A 145 -0.31 -9.64 0.66
C PHE A 145 -1.48 -10.36 1.32
N ASN A 146 -1.67 -11.66 1.03
CA ASN A 146 -2.71 -12.48 1.63
C ASN A 146 -2.52 -12.63 3.14
N GLU A 147 -1.28 -12.74 3.62
CA GLU A 147 -0.99 -12.81 5.05
C GLU A 147 -1.23 -11.47 5.77
N VAL A 148 -0.89 -10.35 5.12
CA VAL A 148 -1.30 -9.02 5.61
C VAL A 148 -2.82 -8.91 5.65
N GLN A 149 -3.53 -9.39 4.62
CA GLN A 149 -4.99 -9.37 4.57
C GLN A 149 -5.60 -10.25 5.67
N ARG A 150 -5.10 -11.47 5.90
CA ARG A 150 -5.53 -12.35 6.99
C ARG A 150 -5.35 -11.67 8.35
N SER A 151 -4.16 -11.10 8.60
CA SER A 151 -3.90 -10.35 9.84
C SER A 151 -4.85 -9.15 9.97
N ASN A 152 -5.12 -8.42 8.89
CA ASN A 152 -6.04 -7.30 8.90
C ASN A 152 -7.48 -7.70 9.23
N MET A 153 -7.96 -8.79 8.63
CA MET A 153 -9.29 -9.33 8.91
C MET A 153 -9.41 -9.90 10.32
N SER A 154 -8.31 -10.36 10.94
CA SER A 154 -8.31 -10.84 12.34
C SER A 154 -8.60 -9.75 13.38
N LYS A 155 -8.65 -8.47 12.98
CA LYS A 155 -9.03 -7.36 13.87
C LYS A 155 -10.52 -7.38 14.23
N ALA A 156 -11.38 -7.99 13.42
CA ALA A 156 -12.81 -8.07 13.66
C ALA A 156 -13.12 -9.06 14.81
N CYS A 157 -14.00 -8.69 15.73
CA CYS A 157 -14.47 -9.60 16.78
C CYS A 157 -15.60 -10.49 16.23
N ASN A 158 -15.65 -11.73 16.69
CA ASN A 158 -16.63 -12.74 16.28
C ASN A 158 -17.84 -12.82 17.20
N SER A 159 -17.78 -12.18 18.37
CA SER A 159 -18.87 -12.12 19.33
C SER A 159 -18.95 -10.76 20.01
N LEU A 160 -20.10 -10.47 20.60
CA LEU A 160 -20.30 -9.29 21.43
C LEU A 160 -19.34 -9.30 22.64
N GLU A 161 -19.15 -10.46 23.26
CA GLU A 161 -18.23 -10.65 24.39
C GLU A 161 -16.79 -10.26 24.03
N GLU A 162 -16.29 -10.70 22.86
CA GLU A 162 -14.96 -10.31 22.37
C GLU A 162 -14.86 -8.79 22.14
N ALA A 163 -15.93 -8.16 21.65
CA ALA A 163 -15.98 -6.73 21.42
C ALA A 163 -15.96 -5.95 22.74
N GLU A 164 -16.75 -6.37 23.73
CA GLU A 164 -16.80 -5.77 25.07
C GLU A 164 -15.46 -5.93 25.80
N ALA A 165 -14.84 -7.11 25.75
CA ALA A 165 -13.52 -7.35 26.31
C ALA A 165 -12.44 -6.49 25.62
N THR A 166 -12.54 -6.32 24.30
CA THR A 166 -11.66 -5.41 23.54
C THR A 166 -11.86 -3.95 23.94
N MET A 167 -13.10 -3.51 24.09
CA MET A 167 -13.41 -2.15 24.55
C MET A 167 -12.82 -1.89 25.95
N GLN A 168 -12.95 -2.85 26.86
CA GLN A 168 -12.38 -2.75 28.20
C GLN A 168 -10.84 -2.69 28.14
N HIS A 169 -10.20 -3.53 27.32
CA HIS A 169 -8.75 -3.52 27.11
C HIS A 169 -8.22 -2.14 26.67
N TYR A 170 -8.94 -1.43 25.79
CA TYR A 170 -8.54 -0.08 25.37
C TYR A 170 -8.91 0.99 26.40
N LYS A 171 -10.03 0.83 27.11
CA LYS A 171 -10.41 1.72 28.21
C LYS A 171 -9.35 1.73 29.31
N ASP A 172 -8.79 0.58 29.65
CA ASP A 172 -7.70 0.45 30.64
C ASP A 172 -6.41 1.16 30.19
N LYS A 173 -6.25 1.39 28.88
CA LYS A 173 -5.15 2.16 28.27
C LYS A 173 -5.49 3.63 28.06
N GLY A 174 -6.64 4.11 28.54
CA GLY A 174 -7.11 5.48 28.34
C GLY A 174 -7.57 5.79 26.91
N VAL A 175 -7.90 4.76 26.11
CA VAL A 175 -8.37 4.92 24.73
C VAL A 175 -9.89 4.75 24.68
N ASN A 176 -10.59 5.84 24.37
CA ASN A 176 -12.03 5.79 24.12
C ASN A 176 -12.33 5.12 22.78
N CYS A 177 -13.20 4.12 22.82
CA CYS A 177 -13.62 3.36 21.66
C CYS A 177 -15.13 3.11 21.69
N HIS A 178 -15.66 2.63 20.58
CA HIS A 178 -17.02 2.12 20.40
C HIS A 178 -16.97 0.95 19.40
N PHE A 179 -18.01 0.12 19.35
CA PHE A 179 -18.10 -0.94 18.34
C PHE A 179 -19.34 -0.78 17.46
N LYS A 180 -19.30 -1.39 16.28
CA LYS A 180 -20.43 -1.53 15.36
C LYS A 180 -20.55 -3.00 14.95
N GLU A 181 -21.76 -3.53 15.01
CA GLU A 181 -22.07 -4.83 14.41
C GLU A 181 -22.32 -4.67 12.91
N ASP A 182 -21.69 -5.54 12.11
CA ASP A 182 -21.87 -5.59 10.67
C ASP A 182 -21.59 -7.02 10.16
N GLY A 183 -22.55 -7.62 9.44
CA GLY A 183 -22.40 -8.95 8.86
C GLY A 183 -22.03 -10.07 9.86
N GLY A 184 -22.50 -10.00 11.11
CA GLY A 184 -22.17 -10.98 12.16
C GLY A 184 -20.76 -10.83 12.76
N LYS A 185 -20.08 -9.71 12.48
CA LYS A 185 -18.83 -9.31 13.12
C LYS A 185 -19.04 -8.05 13.94
N PHE A 186 -18.19 -7.83 14.93
CA PHE A 186 -18.15 -6.61 15.73
C PHE A 186 -16.84 -5.88 15.49
N LEU A 187 -16.93 -4.69 14.92
CA LEU A 187 -15.79 -3.85 14.55
C LEU A 187 -15.59 -2.78 15.63
N VAL A 188 -14.44 -2.80 16.29
CA VAL A 188 -14.10 -1.85 17.34
C VAL A 188 -13.33 -0.67 16.74
N TYR A 189 -13.80 0.54 16.98
CA TYR A 189 -13.23 1.78 16.47
C TYR A 189 -12.79 2.69 17.60
N ARG A 190 -11.68 3.38 17.38
CA ARG A 190 -11.28 4.49 18.23
C ARG A 190 -12.18 5.70 17.94
N THR A 191 -12.72 6.31 18.99
CA THR A 191 -13.71 7.38 18.85
C THR A 191 -13.14 8.68 18.26
N SER A 192 -11.83 8.95 18.42
CA SER A 192 -11.22 10.19 17.95
C SER A 192 -11.11 10.31 16.43
N ASP A 193 -10.94 9.19 15.72
CA ASP A 193 -10.62 9.17 14.29
C ASP A 193 -11.26 8.01 13.52
N ASN A 194 -12.14 7.24 14.15
CA ASN A 194 -12.78 6.04 13.59
C ASN A 194 -11.77 4.99 13.06
N LYS A 195 -10.54 4.98 13.59
CA LYS A 195 -9.56 3.97 13.24
C LYS A 195 -9.98 2.62 13.80
N THR A 196 -10.03 1.59 12.95
CA THR A 196 -10.23 0.20 13.38
C THR A 196 -9.13 -0.23 14.35
N LEU A 197 -9.54 -0.70 15.52
CA LEU A 197 -8.66 -1.20 16.56
C LEU A 197 -8.46 -2.71 16.44
N LYS A 198 -7.33 -3.20 16.95
CA LYS A 198 -7.03 -4.63 17.03
C LYS A 198 -7.80 -5.21 18.22
N ASN A 199 -8.56 -6.28 18.01
CA ASN A 199 -9.21 -7.00 19.12
C ASN A 199 -8.19 -7.72 20.00
N ILE A 200 -8.66 -8.25 21.12
CA ILE A 200 -7.83 -9.00 22.09
C ILE A 200 -7.25 -10.31 21.54
N ASN A 201 -7.88 -10.90 20.52
CA ASN A 201 -7.49 -12.15 19.86
C ASN A 201 -6.72 -11.90 18.54
N TYR A 202 -6.26 -10.67 18.32
CA TYR A 202 -5.64 -10.24 17.06
C TYR A 202 -4.40 -11.07 16.74
N SER A 203 -4.29 -11.52 15.49
CA SER A 203 -3.15 -12.28 15.02
C SER A 203 -2.28 -11.42 14.10
N PRO A 204 -1.02 -11.11 14.48
CA PRO A 204 -0.10 -10.36 13.64
C PRO A 204 0.28 -11.12 12.37
N ALA A 205 0.67 -10.40 11.32
CA ALA A 205 1.15 -10.98 10.07
C ALA A 205 2.53 -11.62 10.27
N ASP A 206 2.71 -12.86 9.79
CA ASP A 206 4.00 -13.55 9.80
C ASP A 206 4.67 -13.55 8.41
N LEU A 207 5.28 -12.42 8.06
CA LEU A 207 5.99 -12.26 6.79
C LEU A 207 7.35 -12.97 6.78
N VAL A 208 7.93 -13.19 7.97
CA VAL A 208 9.26 -13.80 8.12
C VAL A 208 9.23 -15.24 7.62
N SER A 209 8.22 -16.00 8.02
CA SER A 209 8.05 -17.37 7.53
C SER A 209 7.93 -17.45 6.01
N ILE A 210 7.19 -16.53 5.39
CA ILE A 210 6.98 -16.50 3.93
C ILE A 210 8.27 -16.17 3.18
N ILE A 211 9.01 -15.16 3.65
CA ILE A 211 10.31 -14.78 3.07
C ILE A 211 11.30 -15.94 3.16
N ASN A 212 11.32 -16.67 4.29
CA ASN A 212 12.32 -17.71 4.56
C ASN A 212 11.96 -19.11 4.04
N GLN A 213 10.77 -19.32 3.48
CA GLN A 213 10.28 -20.64 3.03
C GLN A 213 11.21 -21.36 2.02
N ASP A 214 11.97 -20.63 1.20
CA ASP A 214 12.83 -21.23 0.14
C ASP A 214 14.29 -21.45 0.56
N SER A 215 14.69 -21.06 1.77
CA SER A 215 16.03 -21.33 2.32
C SER A 215 16.37 -22.83 2.41
N ASN A 216 15.36 -23.69 2.28
CA ASN A 216 15.44 -25.16 2.40
C ASN A 216 15.34 -25.92 1.06
N LEU A 217 15.18 -25.23 -0.07
CA LEU A 217 15.23 -25.88 -1.37
C LEU A 217 16.71 -25.99 -1.80
N LYS A 218 17.27 -27.19 -1.63
CA LYS A 218 18.59 -27.56 -2.16
C LYS A 218 18.67 -27.18 -3.65
N PRO A 219 19.87 -26.81 -4.16
CA PRO A 219 20.06 -26.54 -5.57
C PRO A 219 19.57 -27.74 -6.39
N LYS A 220 18.72 -27.48 -7.38
CA LYS A 220 18.37 -28.48 -8.40
C LYS A 220 19.68 -28.90 -9.07
N SER A 221 20.04 -30.17 -8.87
CA SER A 221 21.17 -30.87 -9.49
C SER A 221 21.07 -30.90 -11.00
#